data_AF-A0A5C6G7W5-F1
#
_entry.id   AF-A0A5C6G7W5-F1
#
_cell.length_a   1.000
_cell.length_b   1.000
_cell.length_c   1.000
_cell.angle_alpha   90.00
_cell.angle_beta   90.00
_cell.angle_gamma   90.00
#
_symmetry.space_group_name_H-M   'P 1'
#
loop_
_entity.id
_entity.type
_entity.pdbx_description
1 polymer ?
#
loop_
_entity_poly.entity_id
_entity_poly.type
_entity_poly.pdbx_seq_one_letter_code
_entity_poly.pdbx_strand_id
1 'polypeptide(L)'
;MVRRYVEDRLLHISRRYVKKFGNPNPGDEVVGFKSFGEVAKELDGLVNVLWKSGTPSLQVPFLLKLASDFTQFVRPFPPSPRATFELLRKLDHCFASLLRGQDMDTNETLPGFENGLRSGMTTTDMVRCRSLVEQTRVLVVEILSSGDVDEDEDEEEETDMDGDEDFGGNQIPTPWDVDEERLHMDAARIYENTLVKLGERLGDPLGNENKIDTSTVCSQGC
;
A
#
# COMPACT_ATOMS: atom_id res chain seq x y z
N MET A 1 13.14 13.85 17.60
CA MET A 1 12.11 14.81 17.13
C MET A 1 11.11 14.15 16.18
N VAL A 2 11.56 13.46 15.12
CA VAL A 2 10.67 12.78 14.14
C VAL A 2 9.73 11.74 14.76
N ARG A 3 10.24 10.84 15.62
CA ARG A 3 9.41 9.84 16.34
C ARG A 3 8.19 10.46 17.02
N ARG A 4 8.44 11.44 17.91
CA ARG A 4 7.39 12.15 18.65
C ARG A 4 6.40 12.84 17.72
N TYR A 5 6.89 13.49 16.67
CA TYR A 5 6.02 14.10 15.66
C TYR A 5 5.08 13.09 15.01
N VAL A 6 5.60 11.93 14.59
CA VAL A 6 4.79 10.86 13.97
C VAL A 6 3.78 10.30 14.97
N GLU A 7 4.18 10.07 16.22
CA GLU A 7 3.29 9.60 17.29
C GLU A 7 2.14 10.58 17.56
N ASP A 8 2.47 11.89 17.70
CA ASP A 8 1.48 12.95 17.93
C ASP A 8 0.50 13.06 16.74
N ARG A 9 1.00 12.94 15.51
CA ARG A 9 0.17 12.97 14.29
C ARG A 9 -0.70 11.73 14.13
N LEU A 10 -0.18 10.53 14.43
CA LEU A 10 -0.98 9.31 14.42
C LEU A 10 -2.11 9.38 15.45
N LEU A 11 -1.83 9.88 16.65
CA LEU A 11 -2.85 10.11 17.68
C LEU A 11 -3.92 11.10 17.19
N HIS A 12 -3.52 12.17 16.51
CA HIS A 12 -4.44 13.12 15.90
C HIS A 12 -5.32 12.47 14.83
N ILE A 13 -4.74 11.71 13.90
CA ILE A 13 -5.48 10.98 12.85
C ILE A 13 -6.47 9.99 13.48
N SER A 14 -6.04 9.20 14.48
CA SER A 14 -6.95 8.28 15.18
C SER A 14 -8.12 9.00 15.86
N ARG A 15 -7.88 10.19 16.45
CA ARG A 15 -8.97 11.00 17.03
C ARG A 15 -9.93 11.52 15.97
N ARG A 16 -9.43 12.02 14.84
CA ARG A 16 -10.27 12.44 13.70
C ARG A 16 -11.07 11.27 13.14
N TYR A 17 -10.47 10.10 13.03
CA TYR A 17 -11.16 8.88 12.59
C TYR A 17 -12.31 8.52 13.53
N VAL A 18 -12.09 8.48 14.85
CA VAL A 18 -13.15 8.19 15.82
C VAL A 18 -14.25 9.25 15.78
N LYS A 19 -13.90 10.53 15.61
CA LYS A 19 -14.87 11.64 15.53
C LYS A 19 -15.80 11.56 14.33
N LYS A 20 -15.45 10.85 13.24
CA LYS A 20 -16.36 10.60 12.11
C LYS A 20 -17.66 9.90 12.54
N PHE A 21 -17.59 9.03 13.55
CA PHE A 21 -18.75 8.28 14.04
C PHE A 21 -19.54 9.01 15.13
N GLY A 22 -19.11 10.21 15.53
CA GLY A 22 -19.74 11.02 16.55
C GLY A 22 -20.52 12.20 15.97
N ASN A 23 -21.44 12.74 16.76
CA ASN A 23 -22.11 14.00 16.41
C ASN A 23 -21.14 15.18 16.60
N PRO A 24 -21.02 16.10 15.62
CA PRO A 24 -20.20 17.30 15.76
C PRO A 24 -20.75 18.19 16.87
N ASN A 25 -19.93 18.51 17.88
CA ASN A 25 -20.31 19.46 18.92
C ASN A 25 -19.66 20.82 18.66
N PRO A 26 -20.41 21.94 18.81
CA PRO A 26 -19.84 23.27 18.79
C PRO A 26 -18.87 23.42 19.98
N GLY A 27 -17.57 23.35 19.71
CA GLY A 27 -16.52 23.36 20.73
C GLY A 27 -15.51 22.20 20.62
N ASP A 28 -15.74 21.24 19.72
CA ASP A 28 -14.75 20.19 19.45
C ASP A 28 -13.49 20.79 18.80
N GLU A 29 -12.33 20.62 19.45
CA GLU A 29 -11.02 20.99 18.91
C GLU A 29 -10.58 20.12 17.71
N VAL A 30 -11.22 18.95 17.54
CA VAL A 30 -10.88 17.95 16.51
C VAL A 30 -12.14 17.58 15.73
N VAL A 31 -12.10 17.82 14.42
CA VAL A 31 -13.18 17.52 13.48
C VAL A 31 -12.98 16.15 12.85
N GLY A 32 -14.05 15.38 12.68
CA GLY A 32 -14.02 14.08 12.01
C GLY A 32 -13.57 14.17 10.55
N PHE A 33 -13.12 13.05 9.98
CA PHE A 33 -12.86 12.95 8.54
C PHE A 33 -14.17 12.90 7.75
N LYS A 34 -14.20 13.59 6.60
CA LYS A 34 -15.35 13.62 5.70
C LYS A 34 -15.28 12.51 4.66
N SER A 35 -14.19 12.48 3.88
CA SER A 35 -13.91 11.48 2.85
C SER A 35 -12.68 10.64 3.20
N PHE A 36 -12.51 9.53 2.47
CA PHE A 36 -11.27 8.75 2.58
C PHE A 36 -10.08 9.51 2.02
N GLY A 37 -10.29 10.39 1.04
CA GLY A 37 -9.24 11.28 0.51
C GLY A 37 -8.56 12.12 1.60
N GLU A 38 -9.31 12.65 2.59
CA GLU A 38 -8.72 13.35 3.74
C GLU A 38 -7.82 12.43 4.59
N VAL A 39 -8.25 11.19 4.82
CA VAL A 39 -7.47 10.19 5.57
C VAL A 39 -6.19 9.87 4.81
N ALA A 40 -6.32 9.53 3.53
CA ALA A 40 -5.21 9.16 2.66
C ALA A 40 -4.17 10.29 2.61
N LYS A 41 -4.59 11.54 2.49
CA LYS A 41 -3.71 12.72 2.51
C LYS A 41 -2.94 12.87 3.83
N GLU A 42 -3.57 12.62 4.99
CA GLU A 42 -2.86 12.68 6.26
C GLU A 42 -1.87 11.52 6.46
N LEU A 43 -2.23 10.30 6.03
CA LEU A 43 -1.34 9.14 6.05
C LEU A 43 -0.17 9.33 5.07
N ASP A 44 -0.43 9.87 3.87
CA ASP A 44 0.58 10.21 2.86
C ASP A 44 1.64 11.17 3.42
N GLY A 45 1.19 12.23 4.09
CA GLY A 45 2.09 13.17 4.76
C GLY A 45 3.03 12.48 5.76
N LEU A 46 2.53 11.47 6.49
CA LEU A 46 3.36 10.67 7.40
C LEU A 46 4.33 9.75 6.67
N VAL A 47 3.90 9.10 5.58
CA VAL A 47 4.79 8.30 4.73
C VAL A 47 5.95 9.16 4.23
N ASN A 48 5.68 10.36 3.72
CA ASN A 48 6.71 11.27 3.22
C ASN A 48 7.73 11.67 4.31
N VAL A 49 7.26 11.96 5.53
CA VAL A 49 8.13 12.31 6.68
C VAL A 49 8.96 11.10 7.14
N LEU A 50 8.34 9.92 7.23
CA LEU A 50 9.02 8.68 7.59
C LEU A 50 10.07 8.32 6.54
N TRP A 51 9.74 8.37 5.26
CA TRP A 51 10.65 8.07 4.16
C TRP A 51 11.88 8.99 4.20
N LYS A 52 11.66 10.30 4.32
CA LYS A 52 12.75 11.30 4.42
C LYS A 52 13.62 11.15 5.68
N SER A 53 13.15 10.43 6.72
CA SER A 53 13.93 10.26 7.95
C SER A 53 15.17 9.38 7.79
N GLY A 54 15.23 8.55 6.73
CA GLY A 54 16.37 7.67 6.46
C GLY A 54 16.75 6.74 7.63
N THR A 55 15.81 6.42 8.52
CA THR A 55 16.10 5.65 9.73
C THR A 55 15.26 4.38 9.73
N PRO A 56 15.80 3.24 9.30
CA PRO A 56 15.02 1.99 9.13
C PRO A 56 14.30 1.53 10.40
N SER A 57 14.95 1.65 11.57
CA SER A 57 14.38 1.32 12.89
C SER A 57 13.20 2.22 13.30
N LEU A 58 13.02 3.36 12.63
CA LEU A 58 11.85 4.21 12.75
C LEU A 58 10.83 3.90 11.64
N GLN A 59 11.30 3.82 10.40
CA GLN A 59 10.48 3.62 9.21
C GLN A 59 9.67 2.32 9.28
N VAL A 60 10.32 1.18 9.49
CA VAL A 60 9.69 -0.14 9.47
C VAL A 60 8.46 -0.22 10.40
N PRO A 61 8.58 0.04 11.73
CA PRO A 61 7.44 -0.12 12.62
C PRO A 61 6.29 0.87 12.33
N PHE A 62 6.61 2.11 11.94
CA PHE A 62 5.58 3.11 11.67
C PHE A 62 4.89 2.91 10.31
N LEU A 63 5.61 2.50 9.28
CA LEU A 63 5.01 2.15 7.97
C LEU A 63 4.11 0.92 8.10
N LEU A 64 4.51 -0.10 8.85
CA LEU A 64 3.65 -1.25 9.15
C LEU A 64 2.39 -0.84 9.92
N LYS A 65 2.50 0.14 10.83
CA LYS A 65 1.33 0.70 11.51
C LYS A 65 0.43 1.46 10.54
N LEU A 66 0.97 2.29 9.66
CA LEU A 66 0.17 3.02 8.65
C LEU A 66 -0.58 2.06 7.72
N ALA A 67 0.07 1.00 7.25
CA ALA A 67 -0.57 -0.04 6.45
C ALA A 67 -1.69 -0.76 7.23
N SER A 68 -1.50 -1.00 8.53
CA SER A 68 -2.53 -1.56 9.39
C SER A 68 -3.67 -0.58 9.69
N ASP A 69 -3.40 0.71 9.83
CA ASP A 69 -4.41 1.74 10.04
C ASP A 69 -5.26 1.91 8.77
N PHE A 70 -4.63 1.86 7.58
CA PHE A 70 -5.32 1.90 6.28
C PHE A 70 -6.43 0.85 6.18
N THR A 71 -6.15 -0.42 6.50
CA THR A 71 -7.13 -1.51 6.35
C THR A 71 -8.34 -1.36 7.27
N GLN A 72 -8.21 -0.56 8.32
CA GLN A 72 -9.31 -0.22 9.24
C GLN A 72 -10.03 1.04 8.78
N PHE A 73 -9.27 2.07 8.38
CA PHE A 73 -9.81 3.39 8.13
C PHE A 73 -10.53 3.50 6.80
N VAL A 74 -10.23 2.67 5.80
CA VAL A 74 -10.87 2.79 4.48
C VAL A 74 -12.34 2.37 4.47
N ARG A 75 -12.71 1.36 5.27
CA ARG A 75 -14.04 0.71 5.23
C ARG A 75 -15.25 1.63 5.48
N PRO A 76 -15.21 2.62 6.39
CA PRO A 76 -16.38 3.44 6.70
C PRO A 76 -16.63 4.61 5.74
N PHE A 77 -15.91 4.66 4.62
CA PHE A 77 -16.00 5.73 3.64
C PHE A 77 -16.41 5.17 2.29
N PRO A 78 -17.09 5.96 1.45
CA PRO A 78 -17.15 5.68 0.02
C PRO A 78 -15.74 5.44 -0.54
N PRO A 79 -15.55 4.44 -1.42
CA PRO A 79 -14.31 4.27 -2.14
C PRO A 79 -13.79 5.56 -2.75
N SER A 80 -12.50 5.84 -2.51
CA SER A 80 -11.75 6.90 -3.18
C SER A 80 -10.52 6.26 -3.87
N PRO A 81 -10.72 5.55 -5.01
CA PRO A 81 -9.66 4.87 -5.76
C PRO A 81 -8.40 5.69 -6.01
N ARG A 82 -8.46 6.93 -6.47
CA ARG A 82 -7.26 7.73 -6.77
C ARG A 82 -6.42 7.93 -5.52
N ALA A 83 -7.03 8.43 -4.45
CA ALA A 83 -6.33 8.64 -3.18
C ALA A 83 -5.82 7.33 -2.56
N THR A 84 -6.58 6.24 -2.74
CA THR A 84 -6.20 4.90 -2.31
C THR A 84 -4.95 4.41 -3.04
N PHE A 85 -4.95 4.42 -4.37
CA PHE A 85 -3.84 3.92 -5.16
C PHE A 85 -2.57 4.75 -4.96
N GLU A 86 -2.67 6.08 -4.88
CA GLU A 86 -1.51 6.94 -4.62
C GLU A 86 -0.81 6.60 -3.29
N LEU A 87 -1.59 6.43 -2.21
CA LEU A 87 -1.04 6.05 -0.91
C LEU A 87 -0.40 4.66 -0.96
N LEU A 88 -1.08 3.68 -1.58
CA LEU A 88 -0.60 2.30 -1.64
C LEU A 88 0.64 2.16 -2.53
N ARG A 89 0.75 2.90 -3.63
CA ARG A 89 1.97 2.94 -4.46
C ARG A 89 3.18 3.43 -3.66
N LYS A 90 3.00 4.45 -2.81
CA LYS A 90 4.09 4.95 -1.95
C LYS A 90 4.47 3.96 -0.84
N LEU A 91 3.49 3.30 -0.23
CA LEU A 91 3.77 2.24 0.74
C LEU A 91 4.48 1.06 0.08
N ASP A 92 4.10 0.69 -1.14
CA ASP A 92 4.78 -0.33 -1.92
C ASP A 92 6.24 0.03 -2.18
N HIS A 93 6.50 1.26 -2.66
CA HIS A 93 7.86 1.78 -2.84
C HIS A 93 8.68 1.67 -1.55
N CYS A 94 8.13 2.15 -0.44
CA CYS A 94 8.83 2.16 0.85
C CYS A 94 9.17 0.75 1.33
N PHE A 95 8.18 -0.17 1.32
CA PHE A 95 8.40 -1.53 1.80
C PHE A 95 9.35 -2.31 0.87
N ALA A 96 9.16 -2.25 -0.44
CA ALA A 96 10.04 -2.91 -1.40
C ALA A 96 11.49 -2.41 -1.27
N SER A 97 11.67 -1.09 -1.16
CA SER A 97 12.99 -0.49 -0.97
C SER A 97 13.65 -0.91 0.35
N LEU A 98 12.89 -0.95 1.46
CA LEU A 98 13.38 -1.41 2.76
C LEU A 98 13.73 -2.90 2.80
N LEU A 99 12.99 -3.73 2.07
CA LEU A 99 13.27 -5.16 1.93
C LEU A 99 14.55 -5.41 1.13
N ARG A 100 14.78 -4.59 0.10
CA ARG A 100 15.96 -4.64 -0.77
C ARG A 100 17.19 -3.95 -0.16
N GLY A 101 17.00 -2.99 0.75
CA GLY A 101 18.05 -2.11 1.29
C GLY A 101 18.56 -1.07 0.29
N GLN A 102 17.86 -0.89 -0.83
CA GLN A 102 18.16 0.09 -1.88
C GLN A 102 16.85 0.73 -2.32
N ASP A 103 16.88 2.00 -2.68
CA ASP A 103 15.73 2.66 -3.29
C ASP A 103 15.40 1.96 -4.63
N MET A 104 14.11 1.65 -4.83
CA MET A 104 13.67 0.89 -6.01
C MET A 104 13.84 1.67 -7.32
N ASP A 105 13.79 3.01 -7.28
CA ASP A 105 13.86 3.85 -8.47
C ASP A 105 15.32 4.21 -8.79
N THR A 106 16.08 4.64 -7.77
CA THR A 106 17.45 5.14 -7.98
C THR A 106 18.50 4.04 -7.90
N ASN A 107 18.16 2.88 -7.32
CA ASN A 107 19.10 1.80 -6.97
C ASN A 107 20.20 2.22 -5.97
N GLU A 108 20.07 3.39 -5.35
CA GLU A 108 21.01 3.85 -4.32
C GLU A 108 20.78 3.09 -3.01
N THR A 109 21.88 2.77 -2.31
CA THR A 109 21.80 2.15 -0.98
C THR A 109 21.09 3.08 -0.01
N LEU A 110 20.07 2.56 0.68
CA LEU A 110 19.34 3.33 1.67
C LEU A 110 20.21 3.63 2.90
N PRO A 111 20.02 4.78 3.55
CA PRO A 111 20.69 5.08 4.81
C PRO A 111 20.42 3.99 5.87
N GLY A 112 21.48 3.54 6.54
CA GLY A 112 21.42 2.46 7.53
C GLY A 112 21.59 1.05 6.95
N PHE A 113 21.70 0.90 5.63
CA PHE A 113 21.93 -0.38 4.94
C PHE A 113 23.36 -0.55 4.41
N GLU A 114 24.30 0.30 4.81
CA GLU A 114 25.70 0.27 4.36
C GLU A 114 26.38 -1.07 4.71
N ASN A 115 25.92 -1.72 5.78
CA ASN A 115 26.39 -3.03 6.24
C ASN A 115 25.43 -4.17 5.88
N GLY A 116 24.60 -3.98 4.86
CA GLY A 116 23.60 -4.93 4.38
C GLY A 116 22.27 -4.86 5.13
N LEU A 117 21.46 -5.93 5.00
CA LEU A 117 20.04 -5.94 5.36
C LEU A 117 19.74 -6.08 6.86
N ARG A 118 20.76 -6.01 7.73
CA ARG A 118 20.59 -6.22 9.18
C ARG A 118 19.76 -5.14 9.85
N SER A 119 19.80 -3.92 9.32
CA SER A 119 19.02 -2.78 9.84
C SER A 119 17.58 -2.73 9.28
N GLY A 120 17.28 -3.56 8.28
CA GLY A 120 15.97 -3.61 7.63
C GLY A 120 14.93 -4.43 8.40
N MET A 121 13.94 -4.95 7.68
CA MET A 121 12.88 -5.76 8.27
C MET A 121 13.40 -7.08 8.85
N THR A 122 13.01 -7.37 10.09
CA THR A 122 13.21 -8.70 10.69
C THR A 122 12.26 -9.72 10.05
N THR A 123 12.49 -11.02 10.26
CA THR A 123 11.56 -12.06 9.79
C THR A 123 10.13 -11.82 10.27
N THR A 124 9.95 -11.39 11.53
CA THR A 124 8.64 -11.04 12.08
C THR A 124 8.01 -9.85 11.36
N ASP A 125 8.79 -8.81 11.07
CA ASP A 125 8.31 -7.65 10.31
C ASP A 125 7.90 -8.04 8.90
N MET A 126 8.67 -8.91 8.24
CA MET A 126 8.38 -9.38 6.88
C MET A 126 7.10 -10.23 6.83
N VAL A 127 6.89 -11.15 7.77
CA VAL A 127 5.65 -11.94 7.85
C VAL A 127 4.44 -11.04 8.11
N ARG A 128 4.61 -10.04 8.98
CA ARG A 128 3.55 -9.05 9.25
C ARG A 128 3.27 -8.18 8.02
N CYS A 129 4.32 -7.70 7.34
CA CYS A 129 4.21 -6.94 6.10
C CYS A 129 3.43 -7.74 5.06
N ARG A 130 3.82 -9.00 4.83
CA ARG A 130 3.15 -9.91 3.91
C ARG A 130 1.66 -10.05 4.20
N SER A 131 1.31 -10.34 5.45
CA SER A 131 -0.09 -10.48 5.85
C SER A 131 -0.89 -9.19 5.60
N LEU A 132 -0.31 -8.03 5.91
CA LEU A 132 -0.96 -6.73 5.68
C LEU A 132 -1.17 -6.42 4.20
N VAL A 133 -0.15 -6.65 3.35
CA VAL A 133 -0.27 -6.35 1.91
C VAL A 133 -1.25 -7.28 1.22
N GLU A 134 -1.27 -8.57 1.57
CA GLU A 134 -2.24 -9.54 1.04
C GLU A 134 -3.67 -9.17 1.47
N GLN A 135 -3.89 -8.83 2.75
CA GLN A 135 -5.19 -8.36 3.23
C GLN A 135 -5.63 -7.06 2.54
N THR A 136 -4.70 -6.14 2.30
CA THR A 136 -4.99 -4.86 1.63
C THR A 136 -5.46 -5.08 0.20
N ARG A 137 -4.83 -6.00 -0.56
CA ARG A 137 -5.24 -6.30 -1.94
C ARG A 137 -6.67 -6.82 -2.00
N VAL A 138 -7.02 -7.77 -1.14
CA VAL A 138 -8.38 -8.32 -1.06
C VAL A 138 -9.38 -7.22 -0.69
N LEU A 139 -9.03 -6.40 0.30
CA LEU A 139 -9.88 -5.32 0.78
C LEU A 139 -10.16 -4.26 -0.29
N VAL A 140 -9.14 -3.82 -1.03
CA VAL A 140 -9.32 -2.79 -2.05
C VAL A 140 -10.16 -3.31 -3.21
N VAL A 141 -9.96 -4.57 -3.63
CA VAL A 141 -10.82 -5.20 -4.64
C VAL A 141 -12.27 -5.28 -4.14
N GLU A 142 -12.49 -5.69 -2.89
CA GLU A 142 -13.83 -5.76 -2.28
C GLU A 142 -14.53 -4.40 -2.29
N ILE A 143 -13.82 -3.34 -1.88
CA ILE A 143 -14.38 -1.99 -1.79
C ILE A 143 -14.62 -1.38 -3.17
N LEU A 144 -13.67 -1.50 -4.11
CA LEU A 144 -13.84 -0.91 -5.43
C LEU A 144 -14.92 -1.62 -6.26
N SER A 145 -15.18 -2.90 -5.98
CA SER A 145 -16.25 -3.65 -6.66
C SER A 145 -17.66 -3.32 -6.13
N SER A 146 -17.79 -2.50 -5.08
CA SER A 146 -19.10 -2.19 -4.49
C SER A 146 -19.88 -1.09 -5.21
N GLY A 147 -19.26 -0.33 -6.13
CA GLY A 147 -19.92 0.62 -7.03
C GLY A 147 -20.28 2.00 -6.45
N ASP A 148 -20.11 2.25 -5.14
CA ASP A 148 -20.40 3.54 -4.48
C ASP A 148 -19.13 4.42 -4.36
N VAL A 149 -18.54 4.80 -5.50
CA VAL A 149 -17.34 5.67 -5.53
C VAL A 149 -17.69 7.09 -5.03
N ASP A 150 -16.75 7.76 -4.37
CA ASP A 150 -16.90 9.14 -3.90
C ASP A 150 -17.06 10.11 -5.09
N GLU A 151 -18.25 10.74 -5.22
CA GLU A 151 -18.62 11.61 -6.35
C GLU A 151 -17.64 12.79 -6.54
N ASP A 152 -17.00 13.25 -5.46
CA ASP A 152 -16.01 14.33 -5.48
C ASP A 152 -14.66 13.90 -6.12
N GLU A 153 -14.48 12.62 -6.46
CA GLU A 153 -13.25 12.09 -7.08
C GLU A 153 -13.27 12.19 -8.62
N ASP A 154 -14.45 12.30 -9.23
CA ASP A 154 -14.65 12.32 -10.69
C ASP A 154 -14.44 13.71 -11.33
N GLU A 155 -14.33 14.79 -10.54
CA GLU A 155 -14.23 16.17 -11.05
C GLU A 155 -12.85 16.54 -11.68
N GLU A 156 -11.85 15.65 -11.66
CA GLU A 156 -10.50 15.92 -12.19
C GLU A 156 -10.20 15.33 -13.59
N GLU A 157 -11.12 14.57 -14.21
CA GLU A 157 -10.92 13.98 -15.57
C GLU A 157 -11.76 14.66 -16.67
N GLU A 158 -11.61 15.97 -16.87
CA GLU A 158 -11.89 16.57 -18.19
C GLU A 158 -10.74 16.18 -19.15
N THR A 159 -10.81 14.95 -19.69
CA THR A 159 -10.01 14.62 -20.87
C THR A 159 -10.74 15.13 -22.11
N ASP A 160 -10.17 16.13 -22.76
CA ASP A 160 -10.54 16.62 -24.08
C ASP A 160 -10.61 15.44 -25.07
N MET A 161 -11.81 14.88 -25.29
CA MET A 161 -12.08 14.00 -26.41
C MET A 161 -12.11 14.84 -27.68
N ASP A 162 -10.93 15.06 -28.25
CA ASP A 162 -10.78 15.58 -29.61
C ASP A 162 -11.36 14.53 -30.57
N GLY A 163 -12.43 14.91 -31.26
CA GLY A 163 -13.25 14.02 -32.07
C GLY A 163 -12.51 13.51 -33.31
N ASP A 164 -12.53 12.20 -33.50
CA ASP A 164 -12.37 11.60 -34.83
C ASP A 164 -13.43 10.50 -35.00
N GLU A 165 -14.44 10.80 -35.80
CA GLU A 165 -15.50 9.87 -36.20
C GLU A 165 -14.95 8.96 -37.32
N ASP A 166 -14.60 7.72 -37.01
CA ASP A 166 -14.51 6.65 -38.03
C ASP A 166 -15.36 5.43 -37.64
N PHE A 167 -16.27 5.10 -38.55
CA PHE A 167 -17.35 4.13 -38.38
C PHE A 167 -16.85 2.70 -38.68
N GLY A 168 -16.76 1.86 -37.66
CA GLY A 168 -16.30 0.48 -37.84
C GLY A 168 -16.73 -0.52 -36.75
N GLY A 169 -18.03 -0.81 -36.63
CA GLY A 169 -18.57 -2.13 -36.30
C GLY A 169 -18.00 -2.98 -35.14
N ASN A 170 -17.40 -2.37 -34.12
CA ASN A 170 -16.95 -3.04 -32.90
C ASN A 170 -17.57 -2.30 -31.70
N GLN A 171 -18.11 -3.02 -30.73
CA GLN A 171 -18.76 -2.44 -29.55
C GLN A 171 -17.85 -1.34 -28.96
N ILE A 172 -18.29 -0.08 -29.06
CA ILE A 172 -17.58 1.05 -28.46
C ILE A 172 -17.66 0.81 -26.95
N PRO A 173 -16.51 0.61 -26.25
CA PRO A 173 -16.53 0.51 -24.80
C PRO A 173 -17.17 1.79 -24.27
N THR A 174 -18.15 1.67 -23.38
CA THR A 174 -18.69 2.88 -22.74
C THR A 174 -17.59 3.47 -21.84
N PRO A 175 -17.57 4.79 -21.60
CA PRO A 175 -16.57 5.39 -20.71
C PRO A 175 -16.46 4.66 -19.35
N TRP A 176 -17.60 4.23 -18.82
CA TRP A 176 -17.72 3.41 -17.60
C TRP A 176 -16.97 2.06 -17.68
N ASP A 177 -17.00 1.38 -18.84
CA ASP A 177 -16.29 0.11 -19.02
C ASP A 177 -14.76 0.29 -19.04
N VAL A 178 -14.28 1.44 -19.53
CA VAL A 178 -12.85 1.77 -19.58
C VAL A 178 -12.31 2.12 -18.19
N ASP A 179 -13.10 2.84 -17.39
CA ASP A 179 -12.73 3.21 -16.03
C ASP A 179 -12.72 2.00 -15.11
N GLU A 180 -13.69 1.09 -15.24
CA GLU A 180 -13.70 -0.17 -14.49
C GLU A 180 -12.48 -1.05 -14.84
N GLU A 181 -12.11 -1.17 -16.13
CA GLU A 181 -10.91 -1.90 -16.55
C GLU A 181 -9.62 -1.27 -16.01
N ARG A 182 -9.51 0.07 -16.02
CA ARG A 182 -8.37 0.79 -15.42
C ARG A 182 -8.26 0.54 -13.92
N LEU A 183 -9.38 0.61 -13.19
CA LEU A 183 -9.43 0.34 -11.75
C LEU A 183 -9.01 -1.10 -11.43
N HIS A 184 -9.44 -2.07 -12.23
CA HIS A 184 -9.01 -3.46 -12.09
C HIS A 184 -7.50 -3.64 -12.32
N MET A 185 -6.95 -2.97 -13.35
CA MET A 185 -5.52 -3.00 -13.63
C MET A 185 -4.69 -2.37 -12.51
N ASP A 186 -5.13 -1.24 -11.96
CA ASP A 186 -4.47 -0.60 -10.81
C ASP A 186 -4.56 -1.46 -9.54
N ALA A 187 -5.72 -2.09 -9.28
CA ALA A 187 -5.90 -3.02 -8.16
C ALA A 187 -4.97 -4.23 -8.24
N ALA A 188 -4.70 -4.74 -9.45
CA ALA A 188 -3.78 -5.86 -9.66
C ALA A 188 -2.34 -5.52 -9.23
N ARG A 189 -1.93 -4.25 -9.40
CA ARG A 189 -0.57 -3.74 -9.14
C ARG A 189 -0.32 -3.34 -7.68
N ILE A 190 -1.36 -3.36 -6.82
CA ILE A 190 -1.21 -3.04 -5.39
C ILE A 190 -0.16 -3.96 -4.75
N TYR A 191 0.86 -3.34 -4.16
CA TYR A 191 1.97 -4.00 -3.46
C TYR A 191 2.77 -5.01 -4.30
N GLU A 192 2.78 -4.87 -5.63
CA GLU A 192 3.48 -5.78 -6.53
C GLU A 192 4.97 -5.91 -6.17
N ASN A 193 5.68 -4.78 -6.03
CA ASN A 193 7.12 -4.81 -5.73
C ASN A 193 7.39 -5.41 -4.35
N THR A 194 6.58 -5.05 -3.35
CA THR A 194 6.70 -5.55 -1.99
C THR A 194 6.52 -7.05 -1.93
N LEU A 195 5.52 -7.61 -2.63
CA LEU A 195 5.28 -9.04 -2.68
C LEU A 195 6.45 -9.79 -3.32
N VAL A 196 7.00 -9.27 -4.43
CA VAL A 196 8.20 -9.85 -5.06
C VAL A 196 9.37 -9.86 -4.08
N LYS A 197 9.65 -8.75 -3.39
CA LYS A 197 10.75 -8.67 -2.43
C LYS A 197 10.54 -9.50 -1.18
N LEU A 198 9.30 -9.66 -0.72
CA LEU A 198 8.99 -10.60 0.36
C LEU A 198 9.22 -12.05 -0.06
N GLY A 199 8.85 -12.43 -1.30
CA GLY A 199 9.10 -13.77 -1.83
C GLY A 199 10.60 -14.10 -1.93
N GLU A 200 11.41 -13.15 -2.39
CA GLU A 200 12.88 -13.30 -2.41
C GLU A 200 13.48 -13.50 -1.00
N ARG A 201 12.87 -12.88 0.03
CA ARG A 201 13.42 -12.83 1.39
C ARG A 201 12.93 -13.94 2.32
N LEU A 202 11.64 -14.30 2.22
CA LEU A 202 11.01 -15.34 3.03
C LEU A 202 11.02 -16.71 2.34
N GLY A 203 11.27 -16.75 1.04
CA GLY A 203 11.01 -17.92 0.20
C GLY A 203 9.53 -18.02 -0.17
N ASP A 204 9.25 -18.80 -1.20
CA ASP A 204 7.88 -19.12 -1.61
C ASP A 204 7.29 -20.17 -0.65
N PRO A 205 6.13 -19.95 0.00
CA PRO A 205 5.47 -20.97 0.82
C PRO A 205 5.17 -22.26 0.05
N LEU A 206 5.07 -22.17 -1.28
CA LEU A 206 4.75 -23.29 -2.15
C LEU A 206 5.99 -24.00 -2.71
N GLY A 207 7.19 -23.54 -2.37
CA GLY A 207 8.41 -23.93 -3.06
C GLY A 207 9.57 -24.22 -2.12
N ASN A 208 9.43 -25.15 -1.18
CA ASN A 208 10.60 -25.80 -0.53
C ASN A 208 10.32 -27.16 0.14
N GLU A 209 9.25 -27.87 -0.25
CA GLU A 209 9.02 -29.27 0.15
C GLU A 209 9.17 -30.17 -1.09
N ASN A 210 10.42 -30.48 -1.46
CA ASN A 210 10.86 -31.64 -2.29
C ASN A 210 12.10 -31.33 -3.13
N LYS A 211 13.18 -30.86 -2.48
CA LYS A 211 14.50 -31.26 -2.95
C LYS A 211 14.87 -32.52 -2.18
N ILE A 212 14.45 -33.67 -2.72
CA ILE A 212 15.06 -34.94 -2.34
C ILE A 212 16.50 -34.83 -2.83
N ASP A 213 17.44 -34.61 -1.92
CA ASP A 213 18.86 -34.73 -2.21
C ASP A 213 19.16 -36.19 -2.55
N THR A 214 19.05 -36.55 -3.83
CA THR A 214 19.44 -37.87 -4.36
C THR A 214 20.96 -38.12 -4.34
N SER A 215 21.72 -37.38 -3.53
CA SER A 215 23.19 -37.45 -3.48
C SER A 215 23.76 -38.50 -2.53
N THR A 216 22.95 -39.32 -1.87
CA THR A 216 23.47 -40.48 -1.11
C THR A 216 23.30 -41.76 -1.92
N VAL A 217 24.04 -41.85 -3.02
CA VAL A 217 24.25 -43.10 -3.74
C VAL A 217 25.04 -44.03 -2.83
N CYS A 218 24.47 -45.20 -2.55
CA CYS A 218 25.08 -46.29 -1.82
C CYS A 218 26.51 -46.57 -2.32
N SER A 219 27.48 -46.51 -1.42
CA SER A 219 28.81 -47.09 -1.61
C SER A 219 29.35 -47.47 -0.24
N GLN A 220 29.04 -48.69 0.21
CA GLN A 220 29.98 -49.62 0.83
C GLN A 220 29.24 -50.86 1.33
N GLY A 221 29.33 -51.92 0.54
CA GLY A 221 29.00 -53.28 0.90
C GLY A 221 29.85 -54.20 0.04
N CYS A 222 30.66 -55.03 0.71
CA CYS A 222 31.64 -56.03 0.25
C CYS A 222 33.10 -55.56 0.18
#